data_AF-A0A6A5E1A4-F1
#
_entry.id   AF-A0A6A5E1A4-F1
#
_cell.length_a   1.000
_cell.length_b   1.000
_cell.length_c   1.000
_cell.angle_alpha   90.00
_cell.angle_beta   90.00
_cell.angle_gamma   90.00
#
_symmetry.space_group_name_H-M   'P 1'
#
loop_
_entity.id
_entity.type
_entity.pdbx_description
1 polymer ?
#
loop_
_entity_poly.entity_id
_entity_poly.type
_entity_poly.pdbx_seq_one_letter_code
_entity_poly.pdbx_strand_id
1 'polypeptide(L)'
;MYFDSVEELIEKYESGGVEKIKLPDHDDKDLYSTYIPRGHSNTRPNVHGPKLVEPQGHRYEVDRNFVEYAGWSFAYRVRSSAGLQVFDLRFNGERIAYEISLQEAIAFYSGDTPAAMQTKYIDAGWAMGTLSYELAPGIDCPEIATFVDLFHYFDTDKPVRYINALCIFEMTTAVPLRRHFDSEFNIYAGLDNTVLVLRTTSTVYNYDYIWDFLFYQNGVMEVKVSATGYIHATFFTPNGLHYGTKVYNYVLGNLHTHLIHYKVDLDIAGRENSFETIDLRYVNFTNPWSPKHFIVQSKLHRTEHKTERSAALRFGKKFPRYVHFYNPNEKNKWGHQKGYRIQFNSHADSVLPRGWREENGISWARYPLAVTRHKDSEATSSSIYTQCDPWEPVVSFEDYIRNNEDIVNQVQ
;
A
#
# COMPACT_ATOMS: atom_id res chain seq x y z
N MET A 1 37.72 3.53 3.65
CA MET A 1 38.69 3.11 4.68
C MET A 1 37.90 2.86 5.95
N TYR A 2 38.15 1.74 6.64
CA TYR A 2 37.60 1.48 7.96
C TYR A 2 38.72 1.66 9.00
N PHE A 3 38.33 2.03 10.21
CA PHE A 3 39.23 2.26 11.34
C PHE A 3 38.64 1.48 12.53
N ASP A 4 39.50 0.82 13.29
CA ASP A 4 39.10 0.01 14.44
C ASP A 4 38.71 0.88 15.64
N SER A 5 39.19 2.13 15.68
CA SER A 5 38.83 3.11 16.71
C SER A 5 38.93 4.56 16.22
N VAL A 6 38.42 5.49 17.04
CA VAL A 6 38.52 6.93 16.77
C VAL A 6 39.97 7.41 16.86
N GLU A 7 40.76 6.83 17.76
CA GLU A 7 42.18 7.15 17.93
C GLU A 7 42.99 6.80 16.68
N GLU A 8 42.74 5.63 16.07
CA GLU A 8 43.39 5.23 14.82
C GLU A 8 43.03 6.19 13.68
N LEU A 9 41.76 6.62 13.60
CA LEU A 9 41.32 7.62 12.63
C LEU A 9 42.08 8.94 12.83
N ILE A 10 42.24 9.41 14.06
CA ILE A 10 42.97 10.66 14.38
C ILE A 10 44.44 10.51 13.98
N GLU A 11 45.11 9.43 14.38
CA GLU A 11 46.52 9.19 14.06
C GLU A 11 46.75 9.18 12.53
N LYS A 12 45.89 8.48 11.79
CA LYS A 12 45.95 8.47 10.32
C LYS A 12 45.58 9.82 9.69
N TYR A 13 44.67 10.57 10.30
CA TYR A 13 44.29 11.90 9.83
C TYR A 13 45.42 12.92 9.99
N GLU A 14 46.11 12.88 11.13
CA GLU A 14 47.24 13.76 11.47
C GLU A 14 48.49 13.41 10.67
N SER A 15 48.78 12.12 10.47
CA SER A 15 49.90 11.66 9.65
C SER A 15 49.68 11.81 8.13
N GLY A 16 48.49 12.28 7.70
CA GLY A 16 48.16 12.49 6.29
C GLY A 16 47.80 11.21 5.52
N GLY A 17 47.53 10.11 6.22
CA GLY A 17 47.11 8.82 5.64
C GLY A 17 45.62 8.73 5.26
N VAL A 18 44.84 9.79 5.49
CA VAL A 18 43.40 9.87 5.16
C VAL A 18 43.16 10.91 4.06
N GLU A 19 42.44 10.51 3.02
CA GLU A 19 41.94 11.44 2.00
C GLU A 19 40.90 12.38 2.64
N LYS A 20 41.17 13.68 2.60
CA LYS A 20 40.31 14.71 3.19
C LYS A 20 39.44 15.32 2.10
N ILE A 21 38.13 15.14 2.23
CA ILE A 21 37.16 15.79 1.36
C ILE A 21 36.69 17.07 2.04
N LYS A 22 37.04 18.22 1.46
CA LYS A 22 36.49 19.51 1.90
C LYS A 22 35.06 19.63 1.37
N LEU A 23 34.09 19.65 2.28
CA LEU A 23 32.70 19.95 1.92
C LEU A 23 32.61 21.39 1.40
N PRO A 24 31.74 21.66 0.41
CA PRO A 24 31.57 22.99 -0.12
C PRO A 24 30.92 23.87 0.96
N ASP A 25 31.33 25.14 1.01
CA ASP A 25 30.60 26.12 1.79
C ASP A 25 29.17 26.20 1.22
N HIS A 26 28.15 26.20 2.09
CA HIS A 26 26.75 26.28 1.68
C HIS A 26 26.21 27.69 1.88
N ASP A 27 25.29 28.09 1.01
CA ASP A 27 24.48 29.27 1.22
C ASP A 27 23.20 28.85 1.95
N ASP A 28 23.04 29.32 3.19
CA ASP A 28 21.83 29.07 4.00
C ASP A 28 20.55 29.56 3.30
N LYS A 29 20.67 30.48 2.34
CA LYS A 29 19.55 31.01 1.56
C LYS A 29 19.23 30.18 0.31
N ASP A 30 20.09 29.24 -0.09
CA ASP A 30 19.91 28.40 -1.27
C ASP A 30 20.38 26.96 -1.04
N LEU A 31 19.92 26.37 0.06
CA LEU A 31 20.17 24.95 0.35
C LEU A 31 19.44 24.07 -0.67
N TYR A 32 20.14 23.11 -1.28
CA TYR A 32 19.52 22.20 -2.25
C TYR A 32 18.37 21.37 -1.64
N SER A 33 18.40 21.15 -0.32
CA SER A 33 17.42 20.39 0.45
C SER A 33 16.18 21.19 0.86
N THR A 34 16.10 22.50 0.64
CA THR A 34 14.93 23.31 1.02
C THR A 34 13.70 23.05 0.14
N TYR A 35 12.51 23.29 0.70
CA TYR A 35 11.25 23.35 -0.05
C TYR A 35 10.96 24.73 -0.66
N ILE A 36 11.82 25.73 -0.41
CA ILE A 36 11.64 27.07 -0.99
C ILE A 36 11.62 26.97 -2.53
N PRO A 37 10.59 27.52 -3.20
CA PRO A 37 10.49 27.46 -4.65
C PRO A 37 11.71 28.08 -5.34
N ARG A 38 12.29 27.34 -6.30
CA ARG A 38 13.44 27.76 -7.10
C ARG A 38 13.26 27.50 -8.60
N GLY A 39 14.21 27.96 -9.40
CA GLY A 39 14.14 27.95 -10.86
C GLY A 39 13.22 29.05 -11.42
N HIS A 40 13.13 29.13 -12.75
CA HIS A 40 12.24 30.05 -13.46
C HIS A 40 11.29 29.23 -14.34
N SER A 41 10.01 29.55 -14.31
CA SER A 41 9.05 29.02 -15.29
C SER A 41 8.54 30.19 -16.12
N ASN A 42 8.58 30.02 -17.45
CA ASN A 42 8.14 31.05 -18.39
C ASN A 42 6.61 31.28 -18.36
N THR A 43 5.87 30.46 -17.61
CA THR A 43 4.40 30.48 -17.51
C THR A 43 3.93 30.38 -16.05
N ARG A 44 4.62 31.02 -15.09
CA ARG A 44 4.18 31.02 -13.70
C ARG A 44 2.80 31.69 -13.54
N PRO A 45 1.75 30.96 -13.10
CA PRO A 45 0.47 31.57 -12.78
C PRO A 45 0.58 32.34 -11.46
N ASN A 46 0.02 33.56 -11.41
CA ASN A 46 -0.06 34.38 -10.19
C ASN A 46 -1.39 34.20 -9.45
N VAL A 47 -2.09 33.09 -9.71
CA VAL A 47 -3.39 32.76 -9.12
C VAL A 47 -3.36 31.34 -8.59
N HIS A 48 -4.16 31.07 -7.56
CA HIS A 48 -4.28 29.72 -7.02
C HIS A 48 -4.94 28.77 -8.03
N GLY A 49 -4.57 27.49 -7.95
CA GLY A 49 -5.22 26.43 -8.72
C GLY A 49 -6.67 26.19 -8.29
N PRO A 50 -7.41 25.31 -9.00
CA PRO A 50 -8.77 24.96 -8.66
C PRO A 50 -8.88 24.40 -7.24
N LYS A 51 -9.99 24.72 -6.57
CA LYS A 51 -10.32 24.20 -5.24
C LYS A 51 -11.62 23.43 -5.29
N LEU A 52 -11.72 22.39 -4.47
CA LEU A 52 -12.94 21.59 -4.34
C LEU A 52 -13.92 22.33 -3.42
N VAL A 53 -15.20 22.32 -3.79
CA VAL A 53 -16.29 22.92 -3.01
C VAL A 53 -17.47 21.96 -2.95
N GLU A 54 -18.21 21.98 -1.84
CA GLU A 54 -19.45 21.22 -1.63
C GLU A 54 -20.61 22.19 -1.38
N PRO A 55 -21.29 22.68 -2.46
CA PRO A 55 -22.31 23.73 -2.33
C PRO A 55 -23.52 23.35 -1.48
N GLN A 56 -23.76 22.06 -1.30
CA GLN A 56 -24.89 21.50 -0.54
C GLN A 56 -24.44 20.81 0.76
N GLY A 57 -23.17 20.98 1.16
CA GLY A 57 -22.57 20.30 2.30
C GLY A 57 -22.18 18.85 2.01
N HIS A 58 -21.74 18.16 3.06
CA HIS A 58 -21.28 16.77 3.00
C HIS A 58 -22.41 15.81 2.59
N ARG A 59 -22.06 14.81 1.78
CA ARG A 59 -22.95 13.69 1.40
C ARG A 59 -22.62 12.38 2.09
N TYR A 60 -21.78 12.46 3.12
CA TYR A 60 -21.39 11.37 4.00
C TYR A 60 -21.68 11.78 5.44
N GLU A 61 -21.94 10.79 6.28
CA GLU A 61 -22.15 10.99 7.71
C GLU A 61 -20.99 10.35 8.48
N VAL A 62 -20.56 11.01 9.56
CA VAL A 62 -19.51 10.52 10.46
C VAL A 62 -20.05 10.57 11.89
N ASP A 63 -20.26 9.41 12.51
CA ASP A 63 -20.47 9.28 13.96
C ASP A 63 -19.22 8.65 14.58
N ARG A 64 -18.38 9.48 15.19
CA ARG A 64 -17.09 9.09 15.76
C ARG A 64 -16.23 8.36 14.72
N ASN A 65 -16.11 7.05 14.81
CA ASN A 65 -15.33 6.22 13.91
C ASN A 65 -16.18 5.40 12.92
N PHE A 66 -17.48 5.65 12.87
CA PHE A 66 -18.41 5.04 11.92
C PHE A 66 -18.74 6.04 10.80
N VAL A 67 -18.73 5.56 9.56
CA VAL A 67 -18.93 6.38 8.36
C VAL A 67 -19.96 5.74 7.46
N GLU A 68 -20.88 6.54 6.93
CA GLU A 68 -21.85 6.14 5.91
C GLU A 68 -21.75 7.04 4.66
N TYR A 69 -21.77 6.43 3.48
CA TYR A 69 -21.65 7.15 2.21
C TYR A 69 -22.16 6.33 1.02
N ALA A 70 -23.19 6.82 0.33
CA ALA A 70 -23.63 6.28 -0.98
C ALA A 70 -23.73 4.73 -1.04
N GLY A 71 -24.32 4.12 -0.01
CA GLY A 71 -24.46 2.67 0.14
C GLY A 71 -23.37 2.00 0.96
N TRP A 72 -22.22 2.65 1.15
CA TRP A 72 -21.17 2.20 2.06
C TRP A 72 -21.52 2.48 3.51
N SER A 73 -21.13 1.56 4.39
CA SER A 73 -21.03 1.80 5.83
C SER A 73 -19.82 1.04 6.37
N PHE A 74 -19.02 1.65 7.24
CA PHE A 74 -17.87 1.01 7.85
C PHE A 74 -17.44 1.71 9.14
N ALA A 75 -16.72 0.98 10.00
CA ALA A 75 -15.95 1.56 11.09
C ALA A 75 -14.47 1.69 10.68
N TYR A 76 -13.74 2.65 11.24
CA TYR A 76 -12.30 2.76 11.05
C TYR A 76 -11.52 2.87 12.35
N ARG A 77 -10.21 2.65 12.26
CA ARG A 77 -9.23 2.84 13.34
C ARG A 77 -7.87 3.15 12.76
N VAL A 78 -7.08 3.95 13.46
CA VAL A 78 -5.63 4.03 13.27
C VAL A 78 -4.94 3.28 14.42
N ARG A 79 -4.37 2.12 14.13
CA ARG A 79 -3.66 1.30 15.11
C ARG A 79 -2.26 1.88 15.30
N SER A 80 -1.94 2.34 16.51
CA SER A 80 -0.64 2.94 16.85
C SER A 80 0.58 2.19 16.29
N SER A 81 0.59 0.86 16.36
CA SER A 81 1.75 0.08 15.88
C SER A 81 1.91 0.07 14.36
N ALA A 82 0.84 0.17 13.57
CA ALA A 82 0.88 -0.12 12.13
C ALA A 82 0.16 0.92 11.26
N GLY A 83 -1.01 1.41 11.63
CA GLY A 83 -1.71 2.46 10.87
C GLY A 83 -3.18 2.15 10.59
N LEU A 84 -3.66 2.65 9.44
CA LEU A 84 -5.08 2.74 9.10
C LEU A 84 -5.73 1.37 8.85
N GLN A 85 -6.94 1.21 9.36
CA GLN A 85 -7.76 0.00 9.26
C GLN A 85 -9.23 0.37 9.07
N VAL A 86 -9.95 -0.45 8.30
CA VAL A 86 -11.40 -0.38 8.10
C VAL A 86 -12.02 -1.71 8.54
N PHE A 87 -13.15 -1.65 9.25
CA PHE A 87 -13.86 -2.77 9.85
C PHE A 87 -15.34 -2.76 9.48
N ASP A 88 -15.94 -3.96 9.46
CA ASP A 88 -17.35 -4.19 9.09
C ASP A 88 -17.76 -3.43 7.83
N LEU A 89 -16.94 -3.54 6.78
CA LEU A 89 -17.16 -2.87 5.51
C LEU A 89 -18.36 -3.48 4.80
N ARG A 90 -19.41 -2.67 4.61
CA ARG A 90 -20.64 -3.08 3.94
C ARG A 90 -20.93 -2.19 2.74
N PHE A 91 -21.66 -2.75 1.78
CA PHE A 91 -22.25 -2.03 0.67
C PHE A 91 -23.72 -2.45 0.51
N ASN A 92 -24.63 -1.47 0.56
CA ASN A 92 -26.08 -1.66 0.56
C ASN A 92 -26.56 -2.65 1.63
N GLY A 93 -25.97 -2.57 2.83
CA GLY A 93 -26.31 -3.40 3.99
C GLY A 93 -25.67 -4.79 4.03
N GLU A 94 -25.13 -5.29 2.91
CA GLU A 94 -24.40 -6.57 2.85
C GLU A 94 -22.91 -6.35 3.20
N ARG A 95 -22.36 -7.17 4.10
CA ARG A 95 -20.92 -7.14 4.42
C ARG A 95 -20.10 -7.66 3.22
N ILE A 96 -18.99 -6.98 2.96
CA ILE A 96 -17.98 -7.36 1.98
C ILE A 96 -16.70 -7.81 2.70
N ALA A 97 -16.27 -7.08 3.72
CA ALA A 97 -15.06 -7.39 4.45
C ALA A 97 -15.26 -7.17 5.95
N TYR A 98 -14.73 -8.08 6.78
CA TYR A 98 -14.69 -7.87 8.22
C TYR A 98 -13.58 -6.86 8.59
N GLU A 99 -12.40 -6.99 7.98
CA GLU A 99 -11.24 -6.16 8.24
C GLU A 99 -10.44 -5.94 6.94
N ILE A 100 -10.06 -4.69 6.68
CA ILE A 100 -9.00 -4.36 5.72
C ILE A 100 -8.03 -3.43 6.41
N SER A 101 -6.79 -3.89 6.60
CA SER A 101 -5.85 -3.19 7.47
C SER A 101 -4.42 -3.19 6.96
N LEU A 102 -3.75 -2.04 7.12
CA LEU A 102 -2.31 -1.94 6.96
C LEU A 102 -1.62 -2.80 8.02
N GLN A 103 -0.73 -3.69 7.57
CA GLN A 103 -0.01 -4.62 8.43
C GLN A 103 1.44 -4.23 8.64
N GLU A 104 2.11 -3.82 7.55
CA GLU A 104 3.52 -3.48 7.57
C GLU A 104 3.89 -2.61 6.36
N ALA A 105 4.92 -1.78 6.53
CA ALA A 105 5.61 -1.05 5.48
C ALA A 105 7.12 -1.27 5.67
N ILE A 106 7.83 -1.62 4.59
CA ILE A 106 9.28 -1.84 4.67
C ILE A 106 10.00 -1.10 3.55
N ALA A 107 11.21 -0.65 3.86
CA ALA A 107 12.14 -0.06 2.90
C ALA A 107 13.49 -0.79 3.00
N PHE A 108 13.81 -1.55 1.95
CA PHE A 108 15.06 -2.30 1.88
C PHE A 108 16.10 -1.56 1.07
N TYR A 109 17.21 -1.18 1.70
CA TYR A 109 18.27 -0.43 1.04
C TYR A 109 19.41 -1.31 0.56
N SER A 110 20.14 -0.74 -0.40
CA SER A 110 21.47 -1.19 -0.79
C SER A 110 22.42 0.00 -0.81
N GLY A 111 23.69 -0.23 -0.50
CA GLY A 111 24.70 0.82 -0.50
C GLY A 111 26.12 0.29 -0.34
N ASP A 112 27.08 1.15 -0.68
CA ASP A 112 28.52 0.89 -0.49
C ASP A 112 28.98 1.19 0.94
N THR A 113 28.22 1.99 1.69
CA THR A 113 28.53 2.34 3.09
C THR A 113 27.90 1.32 4.06
N PRO A 114 28.51 1.05 5.23
CA PRO A 114 28.00 0.08 6.19
C PRO A 114 26.57 0.36 6.63
N ALA A 115 26.21 1.64 6.81
CA ALA A 115 24.85 2.02 7.17
C ALA A 115 23.86 1.57 6.08
N ALA A 116 24.03 2.01 4.83
CA ALA A 116 23.06 1.70 3.78
C ALA A 116 22.98 0.21 3.41
N MET A 117 24.07 -0.56 3.48
CA MET A 117 23.98 -2.03 3.26
C MET A 117 23.30 -2.77 4.42
N GLN A 118 23.27 -2.16 5.61
CA GLN A 118 22.60 -2.72 6.77
C GLN A 118 21.13 -2.29 6.88
N THR A 119 20.75 -1.14 6.33
CA THR A 119 19.40 -0.58 6.47
C THR A 119 18.31 -1.46 5.84
N LYS A 120 17.50 -2.06 6.72
CA LYS A 120 16.21 -2.69 6.41
C LYS A 120 15.18 -2.10 7.39
N TYR A 121 14.45 -1.08 6.94
CA TYR A 121 13.41 -0.48 7.78
C TYR A 121 12.15 -1.34 7.72
N ILE A 122 11.60 -1.63 8.90
CA ILE A 122 10.36 -2.37 9.14
C ILE A 122 9.51 -1.48 10.06
N ASP A 123 8.65 -0.68 9.45
CA ASP A 123 8.13 0.56 10.03
C ASP A 123 7.16 0.33 11.20
N ALA A 124 6.54 -0.84 11.31
CA ALA A 124 5.76 -1.18 12.50
C ALA A 124 6.62 -1.21 13.77
N GLY A 125 7.91 -1.52 13.64
CA GLY A 125 8.87 -1.42 14.75
C GLY A 125 9.14 0.00 15.23
N TRP A 126 8.81 0.99 14.40
CA TRP A 126 8.85 2.41 14.72
C TRP A 126 7.46 2.96 15.12
N ALA A 127 6.49 2.06 15.32
CA ALA A 127 5.09 2.38 15.56
C ALA A 127 4.55 3.41 14.54
N MET A 128 4.69 3.14 13.24
CA MET A 128 4.36 4.10 12.18
C MET A 128 2.95 4.71 12.27
N GLY A 129 2.00 4.03 12.91
CA GLY A 129 0.65 4.55 13.13
C GLY A 129 0.58 5.74 14.10
N THR A 130 1.57 5.90 15.00
CA THR A 130 1.69 7.08 15.88
C THR A 130 2.40 8.26 15.24
N LEU A 131 2.96 8.07 14.03
CA LEU A 131 3.63 9.12 13.27
C LEU A 131 2.67 9.83 12.30
N SER A 132 1.39 9.87 12.68
CA SER A 132 0.27 10.52 11.99
C SER A 132 0.16 11.98 12.44
N TYR A 133 1.10 12.81 11.98
CA TYR A 133 1.13 14.23 12.30
C TYR A 133 -0.01 15.01 11.64
N GLU A 134 -0.13 16.29 12.00
CA GLU A 134 -1.19 17.17 11.55
C GLU A 134 -1.24 17.29 10.01
N LEU A 135 -2.39 16.97 9.42
CA LEU A 135 -2.66 17.15 8.00
C LEU A 135 -3.00 18.61 7.72
N ALA A 136 -2.27 19.23 6.78
CA ALA A 136 -2.47 20.61 6.40
C ALA A 136 -3.71 20.79 5.51
N PRO A 137 -4.76 21.52 5.94
CA PRO A 137 -5.95 21.75 5.13
C PRO A 137 -5.64 22.52 3.84
N GLY A 138 -6.18 22.03 2.72
CA GLY A 138 -5.96 22.58 1.38
C GLY A 138 -4.70 22.09 0.67
N ILE A 139 -3.87 21.29 1.35
CA ILE A 139 -2.67 20.64 0.80
C ILE A 139 -2.80 19.12 0.91
N ASP A 140 -2.81 18.57 2.13
CA ASP A 140 -2.86 17.12 2.36
C ASP A 140 -4.26 16.56 2.15
N CYS A 141 -5.28 17.34 2.51
CA CYS A 141 -6.69 17.07 2.23
C CYS A 141 -7.36 18.37 1.77
N PRO A 142 -8.48 18.30 1.00
CA PRO A 142 -9.26 19.48 0.67
C PRO A 142 -9.66 20.28 1.92
N GLU A 143 -9.79 21.61 1.80
CA GLU A 143 -10.20 22.47 2.92
C GLU A 143 -11.56 22.09 3.51
N ILE A 144 -12.41 21.45 2.70
CA ILE A 144 -13.74 20.98 3.07
C ILE A 144 -13.74 19.61 3.76
N ALA A 145 -12.58 19.00 3.99
CA ALA A 145 -12.52 17.69 4.64
C ALA A 145 -12.98 17.75 6.10
N THR A 146 -13.60 16.67 6.57
CA THR A 146 -13.79 16.43 8.01
C THR A 146 -12.46 15.96 8.58
N PHE A 147 -11.80 16.79 9.39
CA PHE A 147 -10.57 16.43 10.08
C PHE A 147 -10.87 15.83 11.46
N VAL A 148 -10.09 14.82 11.84
CA VAL A 148 -10.27 14.03 13.05
C VAL A 148 -8.96 13.97 13.82
N ASP A 149 -9.03 14.33 15.10
CA ASP A 149 -7.92 14.18 16.03
C ASP A 149 -7.73 12.70 16.41
N LEU A 150 -6.48 12.28 16.55
CA LEU A 150 -6.11 10.96 17.05
C LEU A 150 -5.41 11.08 18.40
N PHE A 151 -5.42 9.99 19.17
CA PHE A 151 -4.72 9.90 20.44
C PHE A 151 -3.85 8.65 20.47
N HIS A 152 -2.57 8.82 20.79
CA HIS A 152 -1.61 7.74 20.89
C HIS A 152 -0.92 7.75 22.26
N TYR A 153 -0.62 6.56 22.76
CA TYR A 153 0.21 6.32 23.94
C TYR A 153 1.36 5.41 23.51
N PHE A 154 2.47 6.03 23.14
CA PHE A 154 3.69 5.37 22.68
C PHE A 154 4.86 6.25 23.07
N ASP A 155 5.87 5.67 23.72
CA ASP A 155 7.08 6.36 24.20
C ASP A 155 6.82 7.69 24.94
N THR A 156 5.76 7.71 25.76
CA THR A 156 5.28 8.91 26.46
C THR A 156 4.66 8.55 27.80
N ASP A 157 4.65 9.50 28.74
CA ASP A 157 4.09 9.29 30.09
C ASP A 157 2.56 9.44 30.15
N LYS A 158 1.92 9.93 29.09
CA LYS A 158 0.47 10.17 29.00
C LYS A 158 -0.01 10.14 27.54
N PRO A 159 -1.31 9.91 27.28
CA PRO A 159 -1.84 9.98 25.93
C PRO A 159 -1.58 11.34 25.29
N VAL A 160 -1.06 11.34 24.06
CA VAL A 160 -0.77 12.54 23.27
C VAL A 160 -1.83 12.68 22.19
N ARG A 161 -2.35 13.91 22.05
CA ARG A 161 -3.30 14.29 20.99
C ARG A 161 -2.54 14.71 19.74
N TYR A 162 -2.91 14.13 18.61
CA TYR A 162 -2.46 14.48 17.28
C TYR A 162 -3.62 15.17 16.56
N ILE A 163 -3.48 16.47 16.32
CA ILE A 163 -4.54 17.32 15.79
C ILE A 163 -4.67 17.06 14.28
N ASN A 164 -5.90 16.97 13.77
CA ASN A 164 -6.17 16.76 12.33
C ASN A 164 -5.36 15.62 11.70
N ALA A 165 -5.12 14.53 12.44
CA ALA A 165 -4.25 13.44 12.02
C ALA A 165 -4.88 12.50 10.99
N LEU A 166 -6.21 12.56 10.85
CA LEU A 166 -6.98 11.82 9.85
C LEU A 166 -7.99 12.77 9.19
N CYS A 167 -8.27 12.56 7.91
CA CYS A 167 -9.27 13.34 7.19
C CYS A 167 -10.22 12.43 6.39
N ILE A 168 -11.47 12.85 6.30
CA ILE A 168 -12.52 12.20 5.51
C ILE A 168 -13.09 13.25 4.56
N PHE A 169 -13.15 12.94 3.27
CA PHE A 169 -13.70 13.87 2.28
C PHE A 169 -14.25 13.15 1.06
N GLU A 170 -15.22 13.77 0.40
CA GLU A 170 -15.64 13.36 -0.93
C GLU A 170 -14.87 14.15 -1.99
N MET A 171 -14.54 13.52 -3.12
CA MET A 171 -13.99 14.22 -4.29
C MET A 171 -14.50 13.65 -5.61
N THR A 172 -14.53 14.47 -6.65
CA THR A 172 -14.76 14.03 -8.04
C THR A 172 -13.46 13.48 -8.65
N THR A 173 -13.51 12.39 -9.40
CA THR A 173 -12.30 11.80 -10.02
C THR A 173 -11.96 12.38 -11.40
N ALA A 174 -12.68 13.42 -11.84
CA ALA A 174 -12.56 14.06 -13.16
C ALA A 174 -12.81 13.15 -14.38
N VAL A 175 -13.27 11.92 -14.17
CA VAL A 175 -13.69 10.98 -15.22
C VAL A 175 -15.06 10.41 -14.84
N PRO A 176 -16.06 10.34 -15.73
CA PRO A 176 -17.36 9.79 -15.37
C PRO A 176 -17.26 8.31 -15.00
N LEU A 177 -18.10 7.87 -14.06
CA LEU A 177 -18.13 6.47 -13.60
C LEU A 177 -18.58 5.55 -14.75
N ARG A 178 -19.53 6.06 -15.53
CA ARG A 178 -19.97 5.47 -16.80
C ARG A 178 -20.51 6.56 -17.70
N ARG A 179 -20.31 6.40 -19.01
CA ARG A 179 -20.98 7.21 -20.02
C ARG A 179 -21.25 6.43 -21.29
N HIS A 180 -22.37 6.71 -21.95
CA HIS A 180 -22.68 6.23 -23.27
C HIS A 180 -23.34 7.34 -24.10
N PHE A 181 -23.04 7.36 -25.40
CA PHE A 181 -23.68 8.21 -26.38
C PHE A 181 -24.06 7.29 -27.53
N ASP A 182 -25.35 7.07 -27.67
CA ASP A 182 -25.93 6.26 -28.72
C ASP A 182 -26.22 7.17 -29.91
N SER A 183 -25.46 7.01 -31.00
CA SER A 183 -25.63 7.82 -32.20
C SER A 183 -26.81 7.38 -33.07
N GLU A 184 -27.31 6.16 -32.90
CA GLU A 184 -28.45 5.63 -33.67
C GLU A 184 -29.76 6.24 -33.14
N PHE A 185 -29.91 6.31 -31.82
CA PHE A 185 -31.09 6.89 -31.16
C PHE A 185 -30.88 8.33 -30.66
N ASN A 186 -29.66 8.87 -30.78
CA ASN A 186 -29.26 10.20 -30.31
C ASN A 186 -29.49 10.44 -28.80
N ILE A 187 -29.10 9.46 -27.97
CA ILE A 187 -29.30 9.47 -26.52
C ILE A 187 -27.95 9.50 -25.80
N TYR A 188 -27.80 10.42 -24.84
CA TYR A 188 -26.68 10.44 -23.89
C TYR A 188 -27.11 9.92 -22.52
N ALA A 189 -26.28 9.06 -21.92
CA ALA A 189 -26.39 8.65 -20.53
C ALA A 189 -25.03 8.75 -19.84
N GLY A 190 -24.97 9.46 -18.73
CA GLY A 190 -23.75 9.65 -17.93
C GLY A 190 -24.02 9.45 -16.44
N LEU A 191 -22.97 9.19 -15.69
CA LEU A 191 -22.95 9.25 -14.23
C LEU A 191 -21.59 9.77 -13.80
N ASP A 192 -21.59 10.83 -12.99
CA ASP A 192 -20.37 11.39 -12.43
C ASP A 192 -19.71 10.39 -11.47
N ASN A 193 -18.38 10.43 -11.41
CA ASN A 193 -17.62 9.59 -10.49
C ASN A 193 -17.18 10.42 -9.30
N THR A 194 -17.81 10.20 -8.17
CA THR A 194 -17.35 10.70 -6.88
C THR A 194 -16.94 9.56 -5.98
N VAL A 195 -15.97 9.83 -5.13
CA VAL A 195 -15.35 8.85 -4.25
C VAL A 195 -15.19 9.46 -2.88
N LEU A 196 -15.51 8.68 -1.85
CA LEU A 196 -15.17 9.05 -0.47
C LEU A 196 -13.72 8.58 -0.21
N VAL A 197 -12.92 9.44 0.41
CA VAL A 197 -11.54 9.15 0.80
C VAL A 197 -11.43 9.24 2.32
N LEU A 198 -10.88 8.19 2.92
CA LEU A 198 -10.40 8.15 4.30
C LEU A 198 -8.86 8.15 4.25
N ARG A 199 -8.23 9.19 4.79
CA ARG A 199 -6.78 9.41 4.69
C ARG A 199 -6.13 9.65 6.04
N THR A 200 -4.95 9.06 6.24
CA THR A 200 -4.00 9.42 7.29
C THR A 200 -2.59 9.39 6.70
N THR A 201 -1.61 9.92 7.42
CA THR A 201 -0.19 9.83 7.05
C THR A 201 0.63 9.06 8.09
N SER A 202 1.83 8.66 7.68
CA SER A 202 2.90 8.21 8.57
C SER A 202 4.21 8.85 8.12
N THR A 203 4.71 9.81 8.89
CA THR A 203 6.02 10.42 8.66
C THR A 203 7.09 9.66 9.43
N VAL A 204 7.57 8.55 8.84
CA VAL A 204 8.61 7.71 9.44
C VAL A 204 9.97 8.35 9.14
N TYR A 205 10.43 9.18 10.08
CA TYR A 205 11.67 9.94 9.99
C TYR A 205 11.77 10.82 8.73
N ASN A 206 12.26 10.27 7.62
CA ASN A 206 12.49 11.01 6.37
C ASN A 206 11.39 10.82 5.32
N TYR A 207 10.62 9.74 5.38
CA TYR A 207 9.53 9.48 4.43
C TYR A 207 8.19 9.94 4.98
N ASP A 208 7.34 10.38 4.07
CA ASP A 208 5.92 10.63 4.33
C ASP A 208 5.10 9.64 3.50
N TYR A 209 4.46 8.69 4.17
CA TYR A 209 3.47 7.82 3.54
C TYR A 209 2.07 8.44 3.68
N ILE A 210 1.33 8.48 2.58
CA ILE A 210 -0.09 8.86 2.54
C ILE A 210 -0.88 7.57 2.31
N TRP A 211 -1.74 7.23 3.27
CA TRP A 211 -2.56 6.02 3.28
C TRP A 211 -4.02 6.37 2.97
N ASP A 212 -4.51 5.89 1.83
CA ASP A 212 -5.87 6.17 1.37
C ASP A 212 -6.71 4.89 1.31
N PHE A 213 -7.91 4.96 1.85
CA PHE A 213 -9.02 4.08 1.51
C PHE A 213 -10.04 4.88 0.71
N LEU A 214 -10.32 4.44 -0.52
CA LEU A 214 -11.25 5.09 -1.43
C LEU A 214 -12.49 4.21 -1.65
N PHE A 215 -13.68 4.80 -1.55
CA PHE A 215 -14.96 4.10 -1.67
C PHE A 215 -15.78 4.66 -2.84
N TYR A 216 -15.93 3.87 -3.89
CA TYR A 216 -16.60 4.26 -5.13
C TYR A 216 -18.08 3.89 -5.11
N GLN A 217 -18.93 4.69 -5.76
CA GLN A 217 -20.39 4.49 -5.79
C GLN A 217 -20.85 3.16 -6.42
N ASN A 218 -20.00 2.49 -7.21
CA ASN A 218 -20.31 1.21 -7.85
C ASN A 218 -20.00 0.00 -6.96
N GLY A 219 -19.72 0.21 -5.67
CA GLY A 219 -19.33 -0.87 -4.77
C GLY A 219 -17.92 -1.36 -5.00
N VAL A 220 -17.01 -0.55 -5.58
CA VAL A 220 -15.56 -0.80 -5.58
C VAL A 220 -14.93 -0.04 -4.43
N MET A 221 -13.98 -0.67 -3.74
CA MET A 221 -13.09 0.02 -2.82
C MET A 221 -11.64 -0.14 -3.26
N GLU A 222 -10.82 0.86 -3.01
CA GLU A 222 -9.40 0.88 -3.37
C GLU A 222 -8.58 1.24 -2.14
N VAL A 223 -7.46 0.54 -1.96
CA VAL A 223 -6.43 0.90 -1.01
C VAL A 223 -5.24 1.44 -1.79
N LYS A 224 -4.75 2.61 -1.39
CA LYS A 224 -3.64 3.26 -2.08
C LYS A 224 -2.63 3.81 -1.08
N VAL A 225 -1.37 3.66 -1.43
CA VAL A 225 -0.24 4.30 -0.74
C VAL A 225 0.44 5.26 -1.72
N SER A 226 0.82 6.43 -1.22
CA SER A 226 1.73 7.34 -1.93
C SER A 226 2.92 7.65 -1.01
N ALA A 227 4.14 7.57 -1.54
CA ALA A 227 5.34 7.94 -0.81
C ALA A 227 5.86 9.30 -1.30
N THR A 228 6.16 10.20 -0.36
CA THR A 228 6.81 11.49 -0.58
C THR A 228 7.83 11.75 0.55
N GLY A 229 8.28 12.99 0.72
CA GLY A 229 9.29 13.36 1.71
C GLY A 229 10.71 13.29 1.15
N TYR A 230 11.69 13.10 2.03
CA TYR A 230 13.09 12.96 1.67
C TYR A 230 13.48 11.49 1.47
N ILE A 231 14.39 11.23 0.53
CA ILE A 231 15.01 9.91 0.41
C ILE A 231 16.03 9.70 1.54
N HIS A 232 16.19 8.44 1.97
CA HIS A 232 17.37 8.06 2.73
C HIS A 232 18.59 8.08 1.81
N ALA A 233 19.62 8.84 2.19
CA ALA A 233 20.79 9.09 1.37
C ALA A 233 22.08 8.89 2.18
N THR A 234 23.14 8.53 1.48
CA THR A 234 24.47 8.36 2.07
C THR A 234 25.51 9.22 1.37
N PHE A 235 26.70 9.29 1.97
CA PHE A 235 27.82 10.00 1.38
C PHE A 235 28.21 9.39 0.03
N PHE A 236 28.35 10.22 -1.00
CA PHE A 236 28.71 9.77 -2.33
C PHE A 236 30.16 9.30 -2.40
N THR A 237 30.35 8.04 -2.81
CA THR A 237 31.61 7.47 -3.29
C THR A 237 31.43 7.03 -4.74
N PRO A 238 32.50 6.96 -5.56
CA PRO A 238 32.40 6.41 -6.92
C PRO A 238 31.80 4.99 -6.96
N ASN A 239 32.15 4.14 -5.98
CA ASN A 239 31.61 2.79 -5.85
C ASN A 239 30.11 2.78 -5.52
N GLY A 240 29.62 3.80 -4.83
CA GLY A 240 28.20 3.97 -4.50
C GLY A 240 27.27 3.97 -5.72
N LEU A 241 27.78 4.29 -6.92
CA LEU A 241 26.99 4.25 -8.17
C LEU A 241 26.49 2.85 -8.56
N HIS A 242 27.06 1.79 -7.98
CA HIS A 242 26.51 0.43 -8.15
C HIS A 242 25.21 0.20 -7.35
N TYR A 243 24.93 1.06 -6.38
CA TYR A 243 23.84 0.89 -5.41
C TYR A 243 22.94 2.12 -5.31
N GLY A 244 22.98 3.03 -6.28
CA GLY A 244 22.21 4.26 -6.23
C GLY A 244 22.63 5.27 -7.28
N THR A 245 22.09 6.48 -7.14
CA THR A 245 22.33 7.58 -8.07
C THR A 245 22.94 8.76 -7.33
N LYS A 246 23.96 9.40 -7.90
CA LYS A 246 24.46 10.67 -7.36
C LYS A 246 23.41 11.76 -7.57
N VAL A 247 22.85 12.28 -6.48
CA VAL A 247 21.79 13.30 -6.51
C VAL A 247 22.29 14.69 -6.13
N TYR A 248 23.47 14.78 -5.53
CA TYR A 248 24.16 16.04 -5.25
C TYR A 248 25.68 15.82 -5.14
N ASN A 249 26.46 16.89 -4.95
CA ASN A 249 27.93 16.85 -4.97
C ASN A 249 28.54 15.70 -4.14
N TYR A 250 28.02 15.50 -2.93
CA TYR A 250 28.47 14.47 -1.98
C TYR A 250 27.33 13.58 -1.48
N VAL A 251 26.24 13.46 -2.24
CA VAL A 251 25.03 12.74 -1.82
C VAL A 251 24.66 11.68 -2.85
N LEU A 252 24.56 10.45 -2.36
CA LEU A 252 24.06 9.29 -3.09
C LEU A 252 22.63 8.99 -2.62
N GLY A 253 21.67 9.02 -3.54
CA GLY A 253 20.35 8.45 -3.32
C GLY A 253 20.43 6.95 -3.48
N ASN A 254 20.31 6.21 -2.38
CA ASN A 254 20.48 4.77 -2.34
C ASN A 254 19.31 4.05 -3.02
N LEU A 255 19.61 2.97 -3.75
CA LEU A 255 18.63 2.03 -4.27
C LEU A 255 17.88 1.39 -3.11
N HIS A 256 16.55 1.37 -3.22
CA HIS A 256 15.70 0.67 -2.27
C HIS A 256 14.40 0.19 -2.89
N THR A 257 13.73 -0.72 -2.21
CA THR A 257 12.39 -1.21 -2.57
C THR A 257 11.43 -0.99 -1.42
N HIS A 258 10.28 -0.39 -1.72
CA HIS A 258 9.15 -0.33 -0.80
C HIS A 258 8.24 -1.53 -0.99
N LEU A 259 7.91 -2.22 0.10
CA LEU A 259 6.91 -3.29 0.11
C LEU A 259 5.93 -3.02 1.24
N ILE A 260 4.64 -3.08 0.92
CA ILE A 260 3.56 -2.80 1.86
C ILE A 260 2.66 -4.03 1.94
N HIS A 261 2.29 -4.41 3.16
CA HIS A 261 1.41 -5.55 3.40
C HIS A 261 0.06 -5.12 3.94
N TYR A 262 -1.00 -5.70 3.39
CA TYR A 262 -2.38 -5.49 3.84
C TYR A 262 -3.02 -6.84 4.18
N LYS A 263 -3.75 -6.87 5.29
CA LYS A 263 -4.73 -7.93 5.57
C LYS A 263 -6.04 -7.54 4.90
N VAL A 264 -6.67 -8.46 4.18
CA VAL A 264 -7.95 -8.26 3.48
C VAL A 264 -8.86 -9.45 3.83
N ASP A 265 -9.62 -9.29 4.89
CA ASP A 265 -10.50 -10.30 5.50
C ASP A 265 -11.90 -10.19 4.89
N LEU A 266 -12.17 -11.00 3.86
CA LEU A 266 -13.37 -10.91 3.03
C LEU A 266 -14.48 -11.85 3.54
N ASP A 267 -15.68 -11.29 3.68
CA ASP A 267 -16.88 -11.94 4.21
C ASP A 267 -18.00 -11.87 3.15
N ILE A 268 -17.74 -12.38 1.93
CA ILE A 268 -18.61 -12.21 0.77
C ILE A 268 -19.94 -12.94 0.97
N ALA A 269 -21.01 -12.19 1.21
CA ALA A 269 -22.33 -12.74 1.54
C ALA A 269 -22.26 -13.76 2.71
N GLY A 270 -21.36 -13.54 3.68
CA GLY A 270 -21.10 -14.44 4.80
C GLY A 270 -19.67 -14.99 4.81
N ARG A 271 -19.38 -15.78 5.85
CA ARG A 271 -18.03 -16.25 6.23
C ARG A 271 -17.53 -17.48 5.47
N GLU A 272 -18.39 -18.10 4.69
CA GLU A 272 -18.10 -19.34 3.95
C GLU A 272 -17.70 -19.00 2.52
N ASN A 273 -16.44 -18.62 2.30
CA ASN A 273 -15.93 -18.27 0.97
C ASN A 273 -14.91 -19.29 0.45
N SER A 274 -14.75 -19.29 -0.86
CA SER A 274 -13.75 -20.05 -1.61
C SER A 274 -12.98 -19.11 -2.53
N PHE A 275 -11.82 -19.58 -3.00
CA PHE A 275 -10.93 -18.80 -3.84
C PHE A 275 -10.66 -19.50 -5.17
N GLU A 276 -10.77 -18.75 -6.26
CA GLU A 276 -10.41 -19.19 -7.60
C GLU A 276 -9.58 -18.15 -8.34
N THR A 277 -8.88 -18.63 -9.35
CA THR A 277 -8.19 -17.81 -10.34
C THR A 277 -8.81 -18.03 -11.70
N ILE A 278 -8.95 -16.96 -12.49
CA ILE A 278 -9.52 -17.01 -13.84
C ILE A 278 -8.51 -16.43 -14.83
N ASP A 279 -8.22 -17.19 -15.89
CA ASP A 279 -7.37 -16.78 -17.00
C ASP A 279 -8.09 -17.04 -18.34
N LEU A 280 -7.57 -16.45 -19.41
CA LEU A 280 -8.02 -16.69 -20.77
C LEU A 280 -7.06 -17.67 -21.45
N ARG A 281 -7.61 -18.76 -21.99
CA ARG A 281 -6.85 -19.74 -22.77
C ARG A 281 -7.43 -19.86 -24.16
N TYR A 282 -6.57 -19.97 -25.18
CA TYR A 282 -7.03 -20.26 -26.52
C TYR A 282 -7.52 -21.70 -26.63
N VAL A 283 -8.65 -21.87 -27.30
CA VAL A 283 -9.14 -23.17 -27.76
C VAL A 283 -9.15 -23.16 -29.28
N ASN A 284 -8.80 -24.30 -29.88
CA ASN A 284 -8.88 -24.53 -31.30
C ASN A 284 -9.87 -25.66 -31.54
N PHE A 285 -10.89 -25.41 -32.35
CA PHE A 285 -11.92 -26.39 -32.67
C PHE A 285 -12.41 -26.21 -34.11
N THR A 286 -12.92 -27.29 -34.70
CA THR A 286 -13.53 -27.27 -36.03
C THR A 286 -14.71 -26.31 -36.04
N ASN A 287 -14.77 -25.46 -37.07
CA ASN A 287 -15.87 -24.53 -37.23
C ASN A 287 -17.20 -25.31 -37.39
N PRO A 288 -18.18 -25.16 -36.46
CA PRO A 288 -19.41 -25.94 -36.46
C PRO A 288 -20.28 -25.75 -37.72
N TRP A 289 -20.13 -24.61 -38.39
CA TRP A 289 -20.86 -24.26 -39.61
C TRP A 289 -19.97 -24.26 -40.86
N SER A 290 -18.69 -24.67 -40.73
CA SER A 290 -17.81 -24.88 -41.87
C SER A 290 -16.73 -25.94 -41.57
N PRO A 291 -17.05 -27.24 -41.70
CA PRO A 291 -16.22 -28.34 -41.20
C PRO A 291 -14.78 -28.42 -41.74
N LYS A 292 -14.46 -27.70 -42.81
CA LYS A 292 -13.12 -27.61 -43.41
C LYS A 292 -12.23 -26.54 -42.76
N HIS A 293 -12.78 -25.71 -41.89
CA HIS A 293 -12.09 -24.59 -41.25
C HIS A 293 -12.02 -24.77 -39.74
N PHE A 294 -11.06 -24.08 -39.12
CA PHE A 294 -10.84 -24.07 -37.68
C PHE A 294 -11.07 -22.67 -37.11
N ILE A 295 -11.57 -22.60 -35.89
CA ILE A 295 -11.71 -21.36 -35.13
C ILE A 295 -10.78 -21.42 -33.93
N VAL A 296 -9.97 -20.39 -33.78
CA VAL A 296 -9.18 -20.13 -32.57
C VAL A 296 -9.83 -18.99 -31.82
N GLN A 297 -10.24 -19.22 -30.58
CA GLN A 297 -10.84 -18.19 -29.73
C GLN A 297 -10.44 -18.34 -28.26
N SER A 298 -10.65 -17.29 -27.48
CA SER A 298 -10.41 -17.34 -26.03
C SER A 298 -11.56 -18.04 -25.31
N LYS A 299 -11.23 -18.86 -24.31
CA LYS A 299 -12.15 -19.48 -23.36
C LYS A 299 -11.71 -19.14 -21.94
N LEU A 300 -12.68 -18.87 -21.08
CA LEU A 300 -12.44 -18.71 -19.63
C LEU A 300 -11.96 -20.05 -19.06
N HIS A 301 -10.86 -20.01 -18.34
CA HIS A 301 -10.32 -21.14 -17.59
C HIS A 301 -10.29 -20.76 -16.11
N ARG A 302 -11.06 -21.48 -15.31
CA ARG A 302 -11.17 -21.30 -13.85
C ARG A 302 -10.36 -22.36 -13.15
N THR A 303 -9.63 -21.97 -12.12
CA THR A 303 -8.86 -22.86 -11.25
C THR A 303 -9.19 -22.54 -9.81
N GLU A 304 -9.97 -23.42 -9.17
CA GLU A 304 -10.25 -23.39 -7.73
C GLU A 304 -8.99 -23.83 -6.97
N HIS A 305 -8.65 -23.09 -5.92
CA HIS A 305 -7.55 -23.40 -5.02
C HIS A 305 -8.13 -23.89 -3.71
N LYS A 306 -7.81 -25.14 -3.35
CA LYS A 306 -8.44 -25.82 -2.22
C LYS A 306 -7.64 -25.72 -0.93
N THR A 307 -6.36 -25.37 -1.02
CA THR A 307 -5.48 -25.26 0.16
C THR A 307 -4.69 -23.96 0.17
N GLU A 308 -4.23 -23.54 1.34
CA GLU A 308 -3.45 -22.31 1.53
C GLU A 308 -2.20 -22.28 0.62
N ARG A 309 -1.44 -23.38 0.51
CA ARG A 309 -0.26 -23.43 -0.38
C ARG A 309 -0.60 -23.30 -1.86
N SER A 310 -1.78 -23.77 -2.29
CA SER A 310 -2.22 -23.59 -3.68
C SER A 310 -2.59 -22.13 -3.97
N ALA A 311 -3.13 -21.44 -2.96
CA ALA A 311 -3.53 -20.03 -3.04
C ALA A 311 -2.41 -19.04 -2.66
N ALA A 312 -1.23 -19.52 -2.25
CA ALA A 312 -0.05 -18.71 -2.00
C ALA A 312 0.70 -18.38 -3.32
N LEU A 313 0.26 -17.33 -3.99
CA LEU A 313 0.83 -16.87 -5.26
C LEU A 313 2.17 -16.17 -5.01
N ARG A 314 3.24 -16.64 -5.65
CA ARG A 314 4.60 -16.13 -5.45
C ARG A 314 5.04 -15.21 -6.58
N PHE A 315 5.92 -14.26 -6.25
CA PHE A 315 6.69 -13.52 -7.23
C PHE A 315 7.52 -14.45 -8.14
N GLY A 316 7.89 -13.98 -9.33
CA GLY A 316 8.55 -14.77 -10.38
C GLY A 316 7.65 -15.78 -11.12
N LYS A 317 6.40 -15.98 -10.68
CA LYS A 317 5.38 -16.73 -11.42
C LYS A 317 4.41 -15.78 -12.10
N LYS A 318 3.79 -16.23 -13.19
CA LYS A 318 2.73 -15.47 -13.87
C LYS A 318 1.57 -15.25 -12.90
N PHE A 319 1.33 -13.99 -12.53
CA PHE A 319 0.17 -13.64 -11.70
C PHE A 319 -1.13 -13.82 -12.51
N PRO A 320 -2.18 -14.43 -11.93
CA PRO A 320 -3.47 -14.62 -12.60
C PRO A 320 -4.12 -13.29 -13.00
N ARG A 321 -4.83 -13.26 -14.13
CA ARG A 321 -5.54 -12.06 -14.59
C ARG A 321 -6.69 -11.67 -13.66
N TYR A 322 -7.38 -12.67 -13.11
CA TYR A 322 -8.47 -12.49 -12.16
C TYR A 322 -8.20 -13.38 -10.96
N VAL A 323 -8.24 -12.76 -9.78
CA VAL A 323 -8.18 -13.41 -8.47
C VAL A 323 -9.51 -13.11 -7.78
N HIS A 324 -10.29 -14.15 -7.53
CA HIS A 324 -11.72 -14.05 -7.24
C HIS A 324 -12.07 -14.84 -5.99
N PHE A 325 -12.69 -14.15 -5.04
CA PHE A 325 -13.23 -14.70 -3.81
C PHE A 325 -14.73 -14.77 -3.96
N TYR A 326 -15.34 -15.91 -3.65
CA TYR A 326 -16.76 -16.10 -3.88
C TYR A 326 -17.40 -16.98 -2.82
N ASN A 327 -18.70 -16.79 -2.65
CA ASN A 327 -19.51 -17.65 -1.81
C ASN A 327 -20.20 -18.69 -2.69
N PRO A 328 -19.90 -19.99 -2.54
CA PRO A 328 -20.49 -21.04 -3.38
C PRO A 328 -21.94 -21.37 -3.02
N ASN A 329 -22.43 -20.92 -1.87
CA ASN A 329 -23.79 -21.12 -1.42
C ASN A 329 -24.72 -19.99 -1.87
N GLU A 330 -24.16 -18.84 -2.26
CA GLU A 330 -24.90 -17.63 -2.61
C GLU A 330 -24.77 -17.26 -4.09
N LYS A 331 -25.89 -17.35 -4.81
CA LYS A 331 -25.96 -17.03 -6.25
C LYS A 331 -26.61 -15.69 -6.49
N ASN A 332 -26.12 -14.97 -7.50
CA ASN A 332 -26.84 -13.84 -8.06
C ASN A 332 -28.06 -14.32 -8.88
N LYS A 333 -28.90 -13.37 -9.32
CA LYS A 333 -30.11 -13.64 -10.11
C LYS A 333 -29.90 -14.41 -11.42
N TRP A 334 -28.66 -14.55 -11.87
CA TRP A 334 -28.27 -15.25 -13.09
C TRP A 334 -27.64 -16.62 -12.82
N GLY A 335 -27.59 -17.06 -11.55
CA GLY A 335 -27.03 -18.35 -11.17
C GLY A 335 -25.50 -18.39 -11.04
N HIS A 336 -24.81 -17.25 -11.17
CA HIS A 336 -23.38 -17.15 -10.87
C HIS A 336 -23.16 -16.87 -9.39
N GLN A 337 -22.10 -17.44 -8.82
CA GLN A 337 -21.74 -17.20 -7.42
C GLN A 337 -21.44 -15.72 -7.18
N LYS A 338 -21.97 -15.18 -6.07
CA LYS A 338 -21.62 -13.84 -5.59
C LYS A 338 -20.14 -13.84 -5.21
N GLY A 339 -19.42 -12.80 -5.60
CA GLY A 339 -17.99 -12.74 -5.38
C GLY A 339 -17.42 -11.34 -5.52
N TYR A 340 -16.17 -11.21 -5.09
CA TYR A 340 -15.37 -10.00 -5.14
C TYR A 340 -14.03 -10.32 -5.77
N ARG A 341 -13.52 -9.40 -6.58
CA ARG A 341 -12.23 -9.54 -7.26
C ARG A 341 -11.23 -8.62 -6.58
N ILE A 342 -10.08 -9.17 -6.21
CA ILE A 342 -8.91 -8.36 -5.86
C ILE A 342 -8.18 -8.02 -7.16
N GLN A 343 -7.95 -6.74 -7.41
CA GLN A 343 -7.07 -6.29 -8.49
C GLN A 343 -5.80 -5.72 -7.88
N PHE A 344 -4.69 -6.39 -8.15
CA PHE A 344 -3.39 -5.99 -7.64
C PHE A 344 -2.74 -4.98 -8.58
N ASN A 345 -2.34 -3.81 -8.06
CA ASN A 345 -1.63 -2.77 -8.80
C ASN A 345 -0.31 -2.45 -8.08
N SER A 346 0.75 -3.18 -8.44
CA SER A 346 2.06 -3.04 -7.81
C SER A 346 3.17 -3.38 -8.79
N HIS A 347 4.35 -2.83 -8.53
CA HIS A 347 5.61 -3.13 -9.22
C HIS A 347 6.58 -3.92 -8.33
N ALA A 348 6.09 -4.43 -7.20
CA ALA A 348 6.87 -5.22 -6.26
C ALA A 348 7.39 -6.53 -6.90
N ASP A 349 8.55 -6.97 -6.43
CA ASP A 349 9.13 -8.28 -6.68
C ASP A 349 9.84 -8.76 -5.39
N SER A 350 10.29 -10.00 -5.36
CA SER A 350 11.07 -10.55 -4.25
C SER A 350 12.38 -9.79 -4.08
N VAL A 351 12.65 -9.27 -2.89
CA VAL A 351 13.85 -8.45 -2.61
C VAL A 351 14.98 -9.26 -1.99
N LEU A 352 14.68 -10.04 -0.95
CA LEU A 352 15.67 -10.89 -0.27
C LEU A 352 15.51 -12.36 -0.69
N PRO A 353 16.61 -13.14 -0.73
CA PRO A 353 16.53 -14.57 -0.97
C PRO A 353 15.75 -15.27 0.16
N ARG A 354 14.96 -16.28 -0.20
CA ARG A 354 14.15 -17.03 0.76
C ARG A 354 15.02 -17.69 1.83
N GLY A 355 14.66 -17.48 3.10
CA GLY A 355 15.35 -18.04 4.28
C GLY A 355 16.66 -17.32 4.61
N TRP A 356 16.97 -16.21 3.94
CA TRP A 356 18.15 -15.43 4.23
C TRP A 356 17.91 -14.54 5.44
N ARG A 357 18.46 -14.93 6.60
CA ARG A 357 18.61 -14.08 7.79
C ARG A 357 17.38 -13.19 8.06
N GLU A 358 17.46 -11.90 7.73
CA GLU A 358 16.42 -10.89 7.99
C GLU A 358 15.12 -11.12 7.21
N GLU A 359 15.17 -11.90 6.13
CA GLU A 359 13.99 -12.25 5.32
C GLU A 359 12.96 -13.07 6.10
N ASN A 360 13.37 -13.75 7.18
CA ASN A 360 12.46 -14.48 8.06
C ASN A 360 11.39 -13.56 8.68
N GLY A 361 11.76 -12.33 9.05
CA GLY A 361 10.87 -11.32 9.63
C GLY A 361 9.85 -10.74 8.66
N ILE A 362 10.03 -10.95 7.35
CA ILE A 362 9.20 -10.37 6.30
C ILE A 362 8.74 -11.43 5.29
N SER A 363 8.52 -12.66 5.73
CA SER A 363 8.17 -13.78 4.84
C SER A 363 6.89 -13.56 4.02
N TRP A 364 6.03 -12.62 4.41
CA TRP A 364 4.88 -12.16 3.61
C TRP A 364 5.29 -11.54 2.28
N ALA A 365 6.47 -10.90 2.22
CA ALA A 365 7.00 -10.25 1.02
C ALA A 365 7.33 -11.22 -0.14
N ARG A 366 7.26 -12.53 0.10
CA ARG A 366 7.39 -13.57 -0.94
C ARG A 366 6.17 -13.62 -1.86
N TYR A 367 5.04 -13.08 -1.40
CA TYR A 367 3.73 -13.31 -1.98
C TYR A 367 3.07 -11.98 -2.36
N PRO A 368 2.81 -11.70 -3.65
CA PRO A 368 1.88 -10.63 -4.01
C PRO A 368 0.46 -10.86 -3.45
N LEU A 369 0.08 -12.14 -3.30
CA LEU A 369 -1.18 -12.54 -2.66
C LEU A 369 -1.02 -13.95 -2.08
N ALA A 370 -1.44 -14.12 -0.84
CA ALA A 370 -1.64 -15.42 -0.21
C ALA A 370 -3.00 -15.44 0.48
N VAL A 371 -3.66 -16.60 0.45
CA VAL A 371 -4.95 -16.81 1.12
C VAL A 371 -4.74 -17.83 2.23
N THR A 372 -5.10 -17.44 3.44
CA THR A 372 -5.01 -18.26 4.64
C THR A 372 -6.40 -18.45 5.21
N ARG A 373 -6.60 -19.49 6.01
CA ARG A 373 -7.82 -19.62 6.79
C ARG A 373 -7.78 -18.66 7.97
N HIS A 374 -8.85 -17.93 8.23
CA HIS A 374 -8.91 -17.01 9.37
C HIS A 374 -8.68 -17.72 10.70
N LYS A 375 -7.78 -17.17 11.53
CA LYS A 375 -7.58 -17.53 12.94
C LYS A 375 -7.35 -16.30 13.78
N ASP A 376 -7.96 -16.24 14.97
CA ASP A 376 -7.74 -15.15 15.91
C ASP A 376 -6.27 -15.05 16.38
N SER A 377 -5.54 -16.17 16.36
CA SER A 377 -4.11 -16.22 16.67
C SER A 377 -3.20 -15.69 15.56
N GLU A 378 -3.73 -15.47 14.36
CA GLU A 378 -2.99 -15.02 13.16
C GLU A 378 -3.44 -13.59 12.77
N ALA A 379 -3.79 -12.78 13.77
CA ALA A 379 -4.40 -11.46 13.57
C ALA A 379 -3.50 -10.43 12.86
N THR A 380 -2.18 -10.61 12.94
CA THR A 380 -1.21 -9.74 12.26
C THR A 380 -0.17 -10.54 11.49
N SER A 381 0.46 -9.92 10.50
CA SER A 381 1.52 -10.56 9.69
C SER A 381 2.93 -10.02 10.00
N SER A 382 3.02 -9.04 10.88
CA SER A 382 4.26 -8.48 11.44
C SER A 382 4.03 -8.11 12.92
N SER A 383 5.07 -7.56 13.56
CA SER A 383 5.06 -7.11 14.95
C SER A 383 5.99 -5.91 15.14
N ILE A 384 5.78 -5.15 16.24
CA ILE A 384 6.69 -4.06 16.62
C ILE A 384 8.12 -4.54 16.95
N TYR A 385 8.31 -5.85 17.20
CA TYR A 385 9.61 -6.41 17.56
C TYR A 385 10.44 -6.82 16.34
N THR A 386 9.80 -6.99 15.19
CA THR A 386 10.42 -7.54 13.97
C THR A 386 11.58 -6.67 13.47
N GLN A 387 11.54 -5.36 13.67
CA GLN A 387 12.64 -4.46 13.27
C GLN A 387 13.96 -4.78 13.97
N CYS A 388 13.91 -5.11 15.26
CA CYS A 388 15.10 -5.32 16.09
C CYS A 388 15.57 -6.77 16.10
N ASP A 389 14.67 -7.72 15.87
CA ASP A 389 15.00 -9.14 15.69
C ASP A 389 14.24 -9.75 14.49
N PRO A 390 14.63 -9.39 13.25
CA PRO A 390 14.04 -9.98 12.05
C PRO A 390 14.53 -11.41 11.79
N TRP A 391 15.52 -11.90 12.54
CA TRP A 391 16.09 -13.24 12.37
C TRP A 391 15.24 -14.30 13.05
N GLU A 392 14.76 -14.00 14.27
CA GLU A 392 13.85 -14.81 15.06
C GLU A 392 12.54 -14.03 15.36
N PRO A 393 11.75 -13.72 14.33
CA PRO A 393 10.60 -12.84 14.49
C PRO A 393 9.50 -13.50 15.34
N VAL A 394 8.85 -12.69 16.19
CA VAL A 394 7.69 -13.12 16.99
C VAL A 394 6.53 -13.60 16.10
N VAL A 395 6.41 -13.03 14.90
CA VAL A 395 5.41 -13.40 13.89
C VAL A 395 6.12 -13.74 12.59
N SER A 396 5.97 -14.98 12.11
CA SER A 396 6.40 -15.39 10.78
C SER A 396 5.20 -15.75 9.92
N PHE A 397 4.91 -14.93 8.90
CA PHE A 397 3.75 -15.15 8.02
C PHE A 397 3.80 -16.48 7.26
N GLU A 398 4.99 -17.04 7.01
CA GLU A 398 5.11 -18.35 6.37
C GLU A 398 4.45 -19.47 7.20
N ASP A 399 4.39 -19.32 8.52
CA ASP A 399 3.78 -20.31 9.40
C ASP A 399 2.27 -20.46 9.12
N TYR A 400 1.61 -19.39 8.66
CA TYR A 400 0.17 -19.37 8.34
C TYR A 400 -0.16 -20.17 7.09
N ILE A 401 0.83 -20.45 6.24
CA ILE A 401 0.68 -21.21 4.99
C ILE A 401 1.23 -22.64 5.14
N ARG A 402 2.10 -22.86 6.13
CA ARG A 402 2.89 -24.09 6.26
C ARG A 402 2.03 -25.30 6.65
N ASN A 403 1.07 -25.12 7.54
CA ASN A 403 -0.04 -26.01 7.89
C ASN A 403 -0.86 -26.48 6.67
N ASN A 404 -0.99 -25.66 5.62
CA ASN A 404 -1.67 -26.00 4.36
C ASN A 404 -3.11 -26.48 4.57
N GLU A 405 -3.88 -25.72 5.34
CA GLU A 405 -5.27 -26.02 5.61
C GLU A 405 -6.14 -25.96 4.35
N ASP A 406 -7.29 -26.63 4.45
CA ASP A 406 -8.36 -26.50 3.45
C ASP A 406 -9.00 -25.11 3.56
N ILE A 407 -9.22 -24.48 2.40
CA ILE A 407 -9.81 -23.15 2.30
C ILE A 407 -11.16 -23.18 1.55
N VAL A 408 -11.71 -24.34 1.22
CA VAL A 408 -13.01 -24.42 0.54
C VAL A 408 -14.12 -24.15 1.55
N ASN A 409 -14.96 -23.14 1.30
CA ASN A 409 -15.96 -22.64 2.26
C ASN A 409 -15.36 -22.17 3.59
N GLN A 410 -14.07 -21.80 3.61
CA GLN A 410 -13.36 -21.40 4.83
C GLN A 410 -12.50 -20.15 4.63
N VAL A 411 -12.45 -19.57 3.43
CA VAL A 411 -11.73 -18.30 3.22
C VAL A 411 -12.46 -17.20 3.98
N GLN A 412 -11.69 -16.46 4.77
CA GLN A 412 -12.01 -15.21 5.43
C GLN A 412 -10.78 -14.34 5.31
#